data_AF-A0C4H8-F1
#
_entry.id   AF-A0C4H8-F1
#
_cell.length_a   1.000
_cell.length_b   1.000
_cell.length_c   1.000
_cell.angle_alpha   90.00
_cell.angle_beta   90.00
_cell.angle_gamma   90.00
#
_symmetry.space_group_name_H-M   'P 1'
#
loop_
_entity.id
_entity.type
_entity.pdbx_description
1 polymer ?
#
loop_
_entity_poly.entity_id
_entity_poly.type
_entity_poly.pdbx_seq_one_letter_code
_entity_poly.pdbx_strand_id
1 'polypeptide(L)'
;MPPKNKKEEEAARLAEEERKRQLEEQLRQEEERKYGCGRYRTNMGLPISQYIINEVFHLEDASILIKEYLCKILERNHCEKLRDIDIEIAGEQLINDFSVCQDFEFGGDQALIFINMMFLVYINQHEKFGKLVEGGLTRGKSLQGDRKLFQQLLSQHSTDGQGCHKVFVARQLPPIIDYIEKGYLSHWLLLHQAHSHNQRPLEIQVDLQIELPLPQPSLEDHTYYKPIVADDTQSFKKTEMEEQEVEYHEPTDEELLDSVIMNAIQDKLSLAQQELETRLKDRQVEIESKLQEMAAALTKKKK
;
A
#
# COMPACT_ATOMS: atom_id res chain seq x y z
N MET A 1 7.52 -56.41 31.38
CA MET A 1 7.97 -55.63 30.21
C MET A 1 7.96 -54.15 30.59
N PRO A 2 9.10 -53.43 30.54
CA PRO A 2 9.13 -52.01 30.89
C PRO A 2 8.62 -51.15 29.71
N PRO A 3 8.04 -49.97 29.96
CA PRO A 3 7.40 -49.16 28.91
C PRO A 3 8.48 -48.49 28.04
N LYS A 4 8.61 -48.93 26.79
CA LYS A 4 9.57 -48.37 25.82
C LYS A 4 9.16 -47.02 25.21
N ASN A 5 7.93 -46.55 25.39
CA ASN A 5 7.40 -45.44 24.58
C ASN A 5 7.61 -44.01 25.13
N LYS A 6 7.90 -43.81 26.42
CA LYS A 6 7.95 -42.44 26.99
C LYS A 6 9.15 -41.61 26.52
N LYS A 7 10.30 -42.24 26.26
CA LYS A 7 11.51 -41.53 25.79
C LYS A 7 11.44 -41.16 24.31
N GLU A 8 10.82 -42.00 23.48
CA GLU A 8 10.64 -41.72 22.05
C GLU A 8 9.58 -40.62 21.83
N GLU A 9 8.51 -40.62 22.63
CA GLU A 9 7.47 -39.59 22.59
C GLU A 9 7.99 -38.22 23.08
N GLU A 10 8.82 -38.20 24.12
CA GLU A 10 9.46 -36.97 24.61
C GLU A 10 10.54 -36.44 23.65
N ALA A 11 11.29 -37.33 22.97
CA ALA A 11 12.23 -36.96 21.93
C ALA A 11 11.53 -36.42 20.66
N ALA A 12 10.39 -37.00 20.28
CA ALA A 12 9.58 -36.51 19.16
C ALA A 12 9.00 -35.11 19.46
N ARG A 13 8.50 -34.90 20.70
CA ARG A 13 8.00 -33.58 21.13
C ARG A 13 9.08 -32.50 21.13
N LEU A 14 10.29 -32.84 21.60
CA LEU A 14 11.44 -31.93 21.56
C LEU A 14 11.87 -31.60 20.12
N ALA A 15 11.87 -32.58 19.21
CA ALA A 15 12.20 -32.35 17.80
C ALA A 15 11.16 -31.50 17.07
N GLU A 16 9.87 -31.66 17.39
CA GLU A 16 8.79 -30.84 16.85
C GLU A 16 8.86 -29.39 17.38
N GLU A 17 9.14 -29.21 18.67
CA GLU A 17 9.35 -27.89 19.28
C GLU A 17 10.57 -27.17 18.71
N GLU A 18 11.67 -27.89 18.48
CA GLU A 18 12.87 -27.34 17.85
C GLU A 18 12.63 -26.93 16.40
N ARG A 19 11.88 -27.74 15.62
CA ARG A 19 11.44 -27.37 14.26
C ARG A 19 10.57 -26.12 14.26
N LYS A 20 9.61 -26.02 15.18
CA LYS A 20 8.74 -24.85 15.29
C LYS A 20 9.53 -23.58 15.60
N ARG A 21 10.48 -23.64 16.54
CA ARG A 21 11.37 -22.51 16.85
C ARG A 21 12.24 -22.09 15.66
N GLN A 22 12.77 -23.06 14.90
CA GLN A 22 13.56 -22.76 13.70
C GLN A 22 12.71 -22.06 12.63
N LEU A 23 11.47 -22.50 12.43
CA LEU A 23 10.55 -21.91 11.45
C LEU A 23 10.10 -20.51 11.86
N GLU A 24 9.80 -20.29 13.15
CA GLU A 24 9.52 -18.95 13.71
C GLU A 24 10.71 -18.00 13.58
N GLU A 25 11.93 -18.47 13.84
CA GLU A 25 13.14 -17.66 13.70
C GLU A 25 13.41 -17.30 12.23
N GLN A 26 13.19 -18.24 11.30
CA GLN A 26 13.30 -17.98 9.85
C GLN A 26 12.30 -16.92 9.40
N LEU A 27 11.02 -17.03 9.81
CA LEU A 27 9.99 -16.05 9.50
C LEU A 27 10.36 -14.67 10.06
N ARG A 28 10.86 -14.59 11.29
CA ARG A 28 11.29 -13.32 11.90
C ARG A 28 12.44 -12.68 11.12
N GLN A 29 13.43 -13.48 10.70
CA GLN A 29 14.55 -13.00 9.90
C GLN A 29 14.11 -12.52 8.53
N GLU A 30 13.16 -13.21 7.90
CA GLU A 30 12.60 -12.80 6.62
C GLU A 30 11.80 -11.49 6.74
N GLU A 31 10.98 -11.35 7.79
CA GLU A 31 10.28 -10.09 8.07
C GLU A 31 11.24 -8.94 8.38
N GLU A 32 12.34 -9.18 9.11
CA GLU A 32 13.38 -8.18 9.34
C GLU A 32 14.06 -7.78 8.03
N ARG A 33 14.35 -8.74 7.16
CA ARG A 33 14.95 -8.49 5.85
C ARG A 33 14.04 -7.62 4.98
N LYS A 34 12.73 -7.90 4.99
CA LYS A 34 11.73 -7.20 4.19
C LYS A 34 11.40 -5.83 4.77
N TYR A 35 11.05 -5.74 6.05
CA TYR A 35 10.43 -4.55 6.65
C TYR A 35 11.27 -3.88 7.74
N GLY A 36 12.47 -4.38 8.03
CA GLY A 36 13.38 -3.79 9.00
C GLY A 36 13.97 -2.47 8.51
N CYS A 37 13.94 -1.44 9.37
CA CYS A 37 14.63 -0.18 9.12
C CYS A 37 16.12 -0.36 9.38
N GLY A 38 16.94 -0.22 8.34
CA GLY A 38 18.39 -0.36 8.44
C GLY A 38 19.11 0.97 8.67
N ARG A 39 20.44 0.91 8.70
CA ARG A 39 21.30 2.08 8.51
C ARG A 39 22.35 1.79 7.45
N TYR A 40 22.63 2.79 6.63
CA TYR A 40 23.74 2.74 5.70
C TYR A 40 25.06 3.06 6.42
N ARG A 41 26.18 2.80 5.74
CA ARG A 41 27.55 3.02 6.26
C ARG A 41 27.81 4.46 6.71
N THR A 42 27.10 5.43 6.15
CA THR A 42 27.15 6.86 6.50
C THR A 42 26.28 7.22 7.71
N ASN A 43 25.71 6.24 8.41
CA ASN A 43 24.67 6.38 9.43
C ASN A 43 23.33 6.95 8.91
N MET A 44 23.15 7.07 7.59
CA MET A 44 21.84 7.42 7.02
C MET A 44 20.84 6.31 7.33
N GLY A 45 19.64 6.67 7.82
CA GLY A 45 18.55 5.70 8.01
C GLY A 45 18.08 5.12 6.68
N LEU A 46 17.74 3.84 6.69
CA LEU A 46 17.16 3.12 5.54
C LEU A 46 15.75 2.65 5.90
N PRO A 47 14.76 3.57 6.00
CA PRO A 47 13.37 3.19 6.18
C PRO A 47 12.85 2.33 5.02
N ILE A 48 13.38 2.55 3.81
CA ILE A 48 13.06 1.76 2.62
C ILE A 48 14.18 0.72 2.42
N SER A 49 13.84 -0.54 2.66
CA SER A 49 14.73 -1.70 2.60
C SER A 49 15.12 -2.06 1.16
N GLN A 50 16.22 -2.82 1.04
CA GLN A 50 16.67 -3.33 -0.27
C GLN A 50 15.65 -4.26 -0.94
N TYR A 51 14.77 -4.89 -0.16
CA TYR A 51 13.74 -5.79 -0.67
C TYR A 51 12.83 -5.09 -1.68
N ILE A 52 12.30 -3.90 -1.34
CA ILE A 52 11.37 -3.22 -2.26
C ILE A 52 12.07 -2.79 -3.56
N ILE A 53 13.35 -2.41 -3.48
CA ILE A 53 14.13 -1.91 -4.61
C ILE A 53 14.50 -3.03 -5.57
N ASN A 54 14.92 -4.18 -5.04
CA ASN A 54 15.47 -5.26 -5.84
C ASN A 54 14.41 -6.30 -6.26
N GLU A 55 13.37 -6.50 -5.44
CA GLU A 55 12.42 -7.62 -5.62
C GLU A 55 11.00 -7.16 -5.97
N VAL A 56 10.58 -5.95 -5.58
CA VAL A 56 9.17 -5.52 -5.74
C VAL A 56 8.96 -4.53 -6.86
N PHE A 57 9.82 -3.52 -6.99
CA PHE A 57 9.59 -2.42 -7.94
C PHE A 57 9.54 -2.86 -9.41
N HIS A 58 10.13 -4.01 -9.75
CA HIS A 58 10.13 -4.55 -11.11
C HIS A 58 8.91 -5.40 -11.46
N LEU A 59 7.99 -5.60 -10.52
CA LEU A 59 6.79 -6.41 -10.70
C LEU A 59 5.67 -5.58 -11.35
N GLU A 60 4.78 -6.27 -12.06
CA GLU A 60 3.62 -5.65 -12.71
C GLU A 60 2.71 -4.92 -11.70
N ASP A 61 2.53 -5.51 -10.52
CA ASP A 61 1.72 -4.97 -9.42
C ASP A 61 2.52 -4.10 -8.43
N ALA A 62 3.65 -3.52 -8.84
CA ALA A 62 4.54 -2.77 -7.95
C ALA A 62 3.81 -1.68 -7.14
N SER A 63 2.83 -0.99 -7.72
CA SER A 63 2.07 0.06 -7.00
C SER A 63 1.31 -0.48 -5.79
N ILE A 64 0.64 -1.62 -5.95
CA ILE A 64 -0.11 -2.27 -4.87
C ILE A 64 0.86 -2.76 -3.79
N LEU A 65 1.92 -3.44 -4.20
CA LEU A 65 2.90 -4.03 -3.29
C LEU A 65 3.70 -2.97 -2.51
N ILE A 66 4.01 -1.82 -3.12
CA ILE A 66 4.64 -0.68 -2.44
C ILE A 66 3.71 -0.10 -1.38
N LYS A 67 2.40 0.02 -1.66
CA LYS A 67 1.42 0.52 -0.69
C LYS A 67 1.27 -0.43 0.49
N GLU A 68 1.17 -1.75 0.24
CA GLU A 68 1.15 -2.77 1.30
C GLU A 68 2.42 -2.75 2.15
N TYR A 69 3.58 -2.62 1.50
CA TYR A 69 4.87 -2.53 2.15
C TYR A 69 4.96 -1.31 3.09
N LEU A 70 4.49 -0.14 2.63
CA LEU A 70 4.42 1.06 3.45
C LEU A 70 3.57 0.82 4.70
N CYS A 71 2.36 0.25 4.54
CA CYS A 71 1.49 -0.12 5.68
C CYS A 71 2.25 -0.97 6.71
N LYS A 72 2.95 -2.01 6.25
CA LYS A 72 3.72 -2.92 7.13
C LYS A 72 4.84 -2.23 7.88
N ILE A 73 5.59 -1.35 7.22
CA ILE A 73 6.65 -0.57 7.87
C ILE A 73 6.09 0.36 8.93
N LEU A 74 4.98 1.04 8.61
CA LEU A 74 4.34 1.99 9.53
C LEU A 74 3.80 1.28 10.79
N GLU A 75 3.16 0.13 10.60
CA GLU A 75 2.70 -0.74 11.69
C GLU A 75 3.86 -1.18 12.59
N ARG A 76 4.94 -1.68 11.99
CA ARG A 76 6.13 -2.19 12.68
C ARG A 76 6.85 -1.11 13.48
N ASN A 77 6.93 0.11 12.94
CA ASN A 77 7.59 1.24 13.61
C ASN A 77 6.64 2.02 14.55
N HIS A 78 5.43 1.50 14.78
CA HIS A 78 4.41 2.10 15.65
C HIS A 78 4.09 3.56 15.30
N CYS A 79 4.13 3.91 14.02
CA CYS A 79 3.73 5.22 13.54
C CYS A 79 2.26 5.50 13.87
N GLU A 80 1.88 6.78 13.92
CA GLU A 80 0.46 7.12 14.04
C GLU A 80 -0.32 6.53 12.86
N LYS A 81 -1.60 6.20 13.07
CA LYS A 81 -2.47 5.71 12.00
C LYS A 81 -2.57 6.78 10.92
N LEU A 82 -1.82 6.59 9.84
CA LEU A 82 -1.93 7.38 8.63
C LEU A 82 -3.28 7.11 7.97
N ARG A 83 -3.79 8.11 7.27
CA ARG A 83 -4.99 7.95 6.43
C ARG A 83 -4.58 7.24 5.14
N ASP A 84 -5.53 6.60 4.48
CA ASP A 84 -5.29 5.94 3.18
C ASP A 84 -4.67 6.91 2.16
N ILE A 85 -5.16 8.16 2.11
CA ILE A 85 -4.59 9.20 1.22
C ILE A 85 -3.13 9.56 1.57
N ASP A 86 -2.72 9.49 2.84
CA ASP A 86 -1.33 9.76 3.22
C ASP A 86 -0.40 8.63 2.72
N ILE A 87 -0.91 7.39 2.73
CA ILE A 87 -0.21 6.19 2.23
C ILE A 87 -0.17 6.19 0.71
N GLU A 88 -1.27 6.59 0.07
CA GLU A 88 -1.37 6.72 -1.38
C GLU A 88 -0.36 7.74 -1.91
N ILE A 89 -0.32 8.96 -1.35
CA ILE A 89 0.65 9.99 -1.74
C ILE A 89 2.08 9.51 -1.50
N ALA A 90 2.36 8.84 -0.37
CA ALA A 90 3.69 8.30 -0.09
C ALA A 90 4.08 7.20 -1.09
N GLY A 91 3.14 6.34 -1.47
CA GLY A 91 3.33 5.29 -2.47
C GLY A 91 3.60 5.86 -3.85
N GLU A 92 2.79 6.80 -4.30
CA GLU A 92 2.99 7.49 -5.60
C GLU A 92 4.33 8.23 -5.64
N GLN A 93 4.73 8.88 -4.54
CA GLN A 93 6.05 9.51 -4.45
C GLN A 93 7.19 8.48 -4.61
N LEU A 94 7.09 7.33 -3.92
CA LEU A 94 8.10 6.27 -4.06
C LEU A 94 8.16 5.71 -5.47
N ILE A 95 7.00 5.44 -6.10
CA ILE A 95 6.94 4.95 -7.49
C ILE A 95 7.61 5.95 -8.45
N ASN A 96 7.36 7.24 -8.26
CA ASN A 96 8.01 8.29 -9.05
C ASN A 96 9.53 8.31 -8.81
N ASP A 97 9.98 8.23 -7.56
CA ASP A 97 11.41 8.19 -7.23
C ASP A 97 12.10 6.95 -7.85
N PHE A 98 11.40 5.80 -7.87
CA PHE A 98 11.88 4.57 -8.49
C PHE A 98 11.96 4.66 -10.02
N SER A 99 10.97 5.26 -10.66
CA SER A 99 10.97 5.50 -12.11
C SER A 99 12.17 6.38 -12.50
N VAL A 100 12.46 7.41 -11.71
CA VAL A 100 13.63 8.28 -11.90
C VAL A 100 14.95 7.53 -11.74
N CYS A 101 15.02 6.54 -10.85
CA CYS A 101 16.21 5.68 -10.74
C CYS A 101 16.47 4.90 -12.03
N GLN A 102 15.41 4.46 -12.73
CA GLN A 102 15.54 3.79 -14.02
C GLN A 102 16.02 4.77 -15.09
N ASP A 103 15.43 5.96 -15.17
CA ASP A 103 15.81 7.00 -16.13
C ASP A 103 17.27 7.46 -15.95
N PHE A 104 17.77 7.48 -14.72
CA PHE A 104 19.16 7.85 -14.41
C PHE A 104 20.14 6.68 -14.44
N GLU A 105 19.67 5.48 -14.78
CA GLU A 105 20.46 4.24 -14.85
C GLU A 105 21.22 3.95 -13.54
N PHE A 106 20.57 4.14 -12.40
CA PHE A 106 21.18 3.90 -11.10
C PHE A 106 21.36 2.39 -10.83
N GLY A 107 22.58 2.02 -10.42
CA GLY A 107 22.83 0.68 -9.86
C GLY A 107 22.17 0.50 -8.48
N GLY A 108 22.14 -0.73 -7.96
CA GLY A 108 21.42 -1.07 -6.72
C GLY A 108 21.75 -0.19 -5.52
N ASP A 109 23.04 0.06 -5.24
CA ASP A 109 23.45 0.95 -4.15
C ASP A 109 23.07 2.42 -4.40
N GLN A 110 23.12 2.88 -5.65
CA GLN A 110 22.75 4.25 -6.01
C GLN A 110 21.25 4.48 -5.86
N ALA A 111 20.44 3.54 -6.33
CA ALA A 111 18.99 3.54 -6.17
C ALA A 111 18.62 3.48 -4.68
N LEU A 112 19.23 2.58 -3.90
CA LEU A 112 18.99 2.48 -2.46
C LEU A 112 19.21 3.80 -1.73
N ILE A 113 20.32 4.47 -2.01
CA ILE A 113 20.63 5.75 -1.39
C ILE A 113 19.68 6.84 -1.88
N PHE A 114 19.42 6.93 -3.18
CA PHE A 114 18.55 7.95 -3.75
C PHE A 114 17.12 7.85 -3.20
N ILE A 115 16.50 6.66 -3.26
CA ILE A 115 15.14 6.41 -2.76
C ILE A 115 15.02 6.78 -1.28
N ASN A 116 15.98 6.34 -0.46
CA ASN A 116 15.94 6.67 0.97
C ASN A 116 16.20 8.16 1.23
N MET A 117 17.07 8.82 0.45
CA MET A 117 17.24 10.26 0.55
C MET A 117 15.94 11.02 0.25
N MET A 118 15.26 10.67 -0.85
CA MET A 118 13.99 11.29 -1.23
C MET A 118 12.90 11.02 -0.21
N PHE A 119 12.78 9.77 0.26
CA PHE A 119 11.80 9.41 1.28
C PHE A 119 12.06 10.12 2.62
N LEU A 120 13.32 10.23 3.06
CA LEU A 120 13.70 10.97 4.25
C LEU A 120 13.36 12.47 4.13
N VAL A 121 13.57 13.08 2.96
CA VAL A 121 13.16 14.46 2.69
C VAL A 121 11.63 14.58 2.71
N TYR A 122 10.92 13.62 2.14
CA TYR A 122 9.46 13.58 2.15
C TYR A 122 8.88 13.53 3.58
N ILE A 123 9.41 12.65 4.44
CA ILE A 123 8.93 12.50 5.82
C ILE A 123 9.59 13.46 6.83
N ASN A 124 10.55 14.27 6.39
CA ASN A 124 11.32 15.17 7.25
C ASN A 124 10.39 16.07 8.07
N GLN A 125 10.59 16.05 9.39
CA GLN A 125 9.83 16.87 10.34
C GLN A 125 8.30 16.69 10.23
N HIS A 126 7.85 15.56 9.68
CA HIS A 126 6.44 15.22 9.57
C HIS A 126 6.02 14.42 10.80
N GLU A 127 5.12 14.97 11.62
CA GLU A 127 4.74 14.40 12.92
C GLU A 127 4.30 12.94 12.82
N LYS A 128 3.45 12.62 11.83
CA LYS A 128 2.93 11.27 11.62
C LYS A 128 4.00 10.21 11.31
N PHE A 129 5.13 10.60 10.73
CA PHE A 129 6.24 9.71 10.34
C PHE A 129 7.42 9.77 11.32
N GLY A 130 7.34 10.56 12.38
CA GLY A 130 8.48 10.89 13.25
C GLY A 130 9.17 9.71 13.92
N LYS A 131 8.55 8.52 13.98
CA LYS A 131 9.16 7.30 14.51
C LYS A 131 10.00 6.51 13.49
N LEU A 132 9.85 6.79 12.19
CA LEU A 132 10.68 6.18 11.15
C LEU A 132 12.07 6.83 11.05
N VAL A 133 12.24 8.02 11.63
CA VAL A 133 13.51 8.75 11.64
C VAL A 133 13.95 8.90 13.09
N GLU A 134 15.07 8.27 13.46
CA GLU A 134 15.65 8.46 14.78
C GLU A 134 16.02 9.94 14.98
N GLY A 135 15.57 10.54 16.10
CA GLY A 135 15.89 11.93 16.44
C GLY A 135 14.83 12.95 16.04
N GLY A 136 13.55 12.58 16.16
CA GLY A 136 12.37 13.42 15.97
C GLY A 136 12.59 14.91 16.28
N LEU A 137 12.73 15.70 15.23
CA LEU A 137 12.65 17.15 15.30
C LEU A 137 11.20 17.54 15.03
N THR A 138 10.49 17.89 16.09
CA THR A 138 9.11 18.40 16.15
C THR A 138 8.96 19.83 15.60
N ARG A 139 9.86 20.27 14.72
CA ARG A 139 9.73 21.56 14.06
C ARG A 139 9.02 21.30 12.75
N GLY A 140 7.69 21.40 12.73
CA GLY A 140 6.84 21.02 11.60
C GLY A 140 7.46 21.29 10.21
N LYS A 141 7.18 20.37 9.28
CA LYS A 141 7.72 20.32 7.92
C LYS A 141 7.80 21.70 7.26
N SER A 142 8.98 22.02 6.71
CA SER A 142 9.23 23.29 6.03
C SER A 142 10.08 23.09 4.78
N LEU A 143 9.80 23.87 3.73
CA LEU A 143 10.55 23.84 2.47
C LEU A 143 12.06 24.04 2.68
N GLN A 144 12.44 24.97 3.56
CA GLN A 144 13.85 25.23 3.87
C GLN A 144 14.50 24.07 4.64
N GLY A 145 13.75 23.41 5.51
CA GLY A 145 14.20 22.21 6.23
C GLY A 145 14.48 21.07 5.26
N ASP A 146 13.56 20.82 4.34
CA ASP A 146 13.67 19.77 3.33
C ASP A 146 14.85 20.00 2.39
N ARG A 147 15.03 21.23 1.90
CA ARG A 147 16.18 21.60 1.07
C ARG A 147 17.51 21.42 1.81
N LYS A 148 17.58 21.82 3.09
CA LYS A 148 18.81 21.66 3.91
C LYS A 148 19.13 20.19 4.15
N LEU A 149 18.12 19.37 4.48
CA LEU A 149 18.31 17.94 4.68
C LEU A 149 18.80 17.28 3.40
N PHE A 150 18.18 17.58 2.26
CA PHE A 150 18.63 17.06 0.96
C PHE A 150 20.08 17.43 0.67
N GLN A 151 20.47 18.70 0.82
CA GLN A 151 21.85 19.14 0.57
C GLN A 151 22.85 18.43 1.49
N GLN A 152 22.48 18.25 2.76
CA GLN A 152 23.29 17.48 3.70
C GLN A 152 23.46 16.04 3.23
N LEU A 153 22.37 15.33 2.91
CA LEU A 153 22.42 13.94 2.47
C LEU A 153 23.20 13.80 1.15
N LEU A 154 22.94 14.67 0.17
CA LEU A 154 23.64 14.67 -1.10
C LEU A 154 25.14 14.89 -0.91
N SER A 155 25.55 15.83 -0.06
CA SER A 155 26.97 16.06 0.22
C SER A 155 27.64 14.84 0.87
N GLN A 156 26.97 14.17 1.82
CA GLN A 156 27.46 12.94 2.46
C GLN A 156 27.69 11.78 1.48
N HIS A 157 26.95 11.77 0.37
CA HIS A 157 26.96 10.71 -0.65
C HIS A 157 27.62 11.08 -1.98
N SER A 158 28.19 12.28 -2.10
CA SER A 158 28.86 12.78 -3.32
C SER A 158 30.27 13.32 -3.09
N THR A 159 30.70 13.50 -1.84
CA THR A 159 32.04 14.01 -1.51
C THR A 159 32.95 12.93 -0.91
N ASP A 160 34.25 13.07 -1.16
CA ASP A 160 35.29 12.23 -0.57
C ASP A 160 35.71 12.85 0.77
N GLY A 161 35.49 12.15 1.89
CA GLY A 161 35.77 12.66 3.25
C GLY A 161 35.63 11.60 4.35
N GLN A 162 36.12 11.88 5.57
CA GLN A 162 35.93 10.98 6.71
C GLN A 162 34.45 10.89 7.07
N GLY A 163 33.90 9.66 7.11
CA GLY A 163 32.48 9.41 7.35
C GLY A 163 31.55 9.63 6.14
N CYS A 164 32.09 10.03 4.99
CA CYS A 164 31.36 10.15 3.73
C CYS A 164 31.64 8.91 2.87
N HIS A 165 30.63 8.44 2.13
CA HIS A 165 30.81 7.36 1.15
C HIS A 165 30.31 7.85 -0.19
N LYS A 166 31.24 8.04 -1.13
CA LYS A 166 30.92 8.54 -2.46
C LYS A 166 30.17 7.47 -3.26
N VAL A 167 28.90 7.73 -3.48
CA VAL A 167 27.97 6.88 -4.22
C VAL A 167 27.64 7.51 -5.57
N PHE A 168 27.44 8.84 -5.58
CA PHE A 168 27.13 9.59 -6.80
C PHE A 168 28.38 10.25 -7.38
N VAL A 169 28.54 10.15 -8.70
CA VAL A 169 29.60 10.84 -9.43
C VAL A 169 29.13 12.20 -9.93
N ALA A 170 30.07 13.11 -10.23
CA ALA A 170 29.77 14.49 -10.60
C ALA A 170 28.75 14.62 -11.76
N ARG A 171 28.77 13.70 -12.74
CA ARG A 171 27.80 13.68 -13.85
C ARG A 171 26.36 13.36 -13.44
N GLN A 172 26.17 12.66 -12.32
CA GLN A 172 24.85 12.28 -11.80
C GLN A 172 24.24 13.36 -10.89
N LEU A 173 25.03 14.31 -10.39
CA LEU A 173 24.53 15.33 -9.46
C LEU A 173 23.55 16.32 -10.10
N PRO A 174 23.82 16.89 -11.30
CA PRO A 174 22.89 17.81 -11.94
C PRO A 174 21.47 17.25 -12.13
N PRO A 175 21.26 16.03 -12.69
CA PRO A 175 19.90 15.50 -12.85
C PRO A 175 19.21 15.21 -11.52
N ILE A 176 19.94 14.73 -10.49
CA ILE A 176 19.41 14.54 -9.13
C ILE A 176 18.93 15.88 -8.53
N ILE A 177 19.75 16.93 -8.65
CA ILE A 177 19.43 18.28 -8.15
C ILE A 177 18.23 18.86 -8.90
N ASP A 178 18.22 18.72 -10.23
CA ASP A 178 17.10 19.19 -11.06
C ASP A 178 15.80 18.48 -10.71
N TYR A 179 15.84 17.16 -10.49
CA TYR A 179 14.67 16.39 -10.08
C TYR A 179 14.09 16.90 -8.76
N ILE A 180 14.91 17.09 -7.73
CA ILE A 180 14.37 17.55 -6.46
C ILE A 180 13.92 19.02 -6.52
N GLU A 181 14.64 19.90 -7.20
CA GLU A 181 14.31 21.32 -7.25
C GLU A 181 13.06 21.58 -8.10
N LYS A 182 12.92 20.89 -9.25
CA LYS A 182 11.81 21.08 -10.21
C LYS A 182 10.65 20.12 -10.01
N GLY A 183 10.90 18.93 -9.45
CA GLY A 183 9.88 17.92 -9.19
C GLY A 183 9.28 18.05 -7.80
N TYR A 184 10.12 18.03 -6.75
CA TYR A 184 9.63 18.01 -5.37
C TYR A 184 9.43 19.41 -4.78
N LEU A 185 10.50 20.23 -4.75
CA LEU A 185 10.52 21.50 -4.01
C LEU A 185 9.63 22.58 -4.65
N SER A 186 9.53 22.60 -5.98
CA SER A 186 8.60 23.46 -6.72
C SER A 186 7.13 23.19 -6.39
N HIS A 187 6.78 21.91 -6.14
CA HIS A 187 5.43 21.45 -5.83
C HIS A 187 5.22 21.21 -4.32
N TRP A 188 6.18 21.61 -3.49
CA TRP A 188 6.16 21.35 -2.04
C TRP A 188 4.89 21.85 -1.36
N LEU A 189 4.36 23.01 -1.76
CA LEU A 189 3.12 23.56 -1.22
C LEU A 189 1.92 22.64 -1.48
N LEU A 190 1.84 22.04 -2.67
CA LEU A 190 0.77 21.11 -3.04
C LEU A 190 0.85 19.84 -2.17
N LEU A 191 2.05 19.26 -2.06
CA LEU A 191 2.29 18.07 -1.23
C LEU A 191 1.99 18.36 0.25
N HIS A 192 2.46 19.50 0.76
CA HIS A 192 2.20 19.91 2.13
C HIS A 192 0.70 20.16 2.39
N GLN A 193 -0.02 20.76 1.45
CA GLN A 193 -1.47 20.97 1.54
C GLN A 193 -2.25 19.65 1.58
N ALA A 194 -1.86 18.67 0.75
CA ALA A 194 -2.49 17.34 0.75
C ALA A 194 -2.37 16.63 2.12
N HIS A 195 -1.23 16.80 2.80
CA HIS A 195 -1.01 16.24 4.14
C HIS A 195 -1.68 17.02 5.28
N SER A 196 -1.66 18.35 5.20
CA SER A 196 -2.13 19.25 6.27
C SER A 196 -3.65 19.42 6.28
N HIS A 197 -4.30 19.34 5.13
CA HIS A 197 -5.76 19.42 5.07
C HIS A 197 -6.38 18.03 5.22
N ASN A 198 -7.46 17.98 6.01
CA ASN A 198 -8.38 16.84 6.01
C ASN A 198 -9.09 16.79 4.66
N GLN A 199 -8.39 16.30 3.63
CA GLN A 199 -9.02 15.77 2.42
C GLN A 199 -9.83 14.56 2.88
N ARG A 200 -11.09 14.82 3.26
CA ARG A 200 -12.07 13.75 3.33
C ARG A 200 -12.23 13.26 1.89
N PRO A 201 -12.36 11.95 1.66
CA PRO A 201 -12.93 11.50 0.39
C PRO A 201 -14.25 12.27 0.23
N LEU A 202 -14.34 13.09 -0.82
CA LEU A 202 -15.61 13.65 -1.20
C LEU A 202 -16.42 12.45 -1.68
N GLU A 203 -17.30 11.92 -0.83
CA GLU A 203 -18.40 11.08 -1.29
C GLU A 203 -19.27 11.97 -2.16
N ILE A 204 -18.98 11.98 -3.46
CA ILE A 204 -19.86 12.60 -4.45
C ILE A 204 -21.05 11.64 -4.56
N GLN A 205 -22.11 11.91 -3.79
CA GLN A 205 -23.41 11.32 -4.09
C GLN A 205 -23.87 11.86 -5.45
N VAL A 206 -23.68 11.05 -6.49
CA VAL A 206 -24.32 11.27 -7.77
C VAL A 206 -25.69 10.61 -7.69
N ASP A 207 -26.72 11.40 -7.43
CA ASP A 207 -28.10 10.96 -7.64
C ASP A 207 -28.34 10.85 -9.16
N LEU A 208 -28.09 9.67 -9.72
CA LEU A 208 -28.51 9.33 -11.06
C LEU A 208 -30.03 9.21 -11.09
N GLN A 209 -30.71 10.30 -11.46
CA GLN A 209 -32.11 10.23 -11.87
C GLN A 209 -32.17 9.53 -13.22
N ILE A 210 -32.35 8.22 -13.19
CA ILE A 210 -32.69 7.44 -14.38
C ILE A 210 -34.18 7.69 -14.62
N GLU A 211 -34.51 8.48 -15.66
CA GLU A 211 -35.88 8.49 -16.18
C GLU A 211 -36.20 7.06 -16.64
N LEU A 212 -37.17 6.43 -15.98
CA LEU A 212 -37.66 5.11 -16.38
C LEU A 212 -38.06 5.18 -17.86
N PRO A 213 -37.70 4.19 -18.69
CA PRO A 213 -38.13 4.17 -20.09
C PRO A 213 -39.65 4.26 -20.13
N LEU A 214 -40.17 5.21 -20.91
CA LEU A 214 -41.60 5.39 -21.11
C LEU A 214 -42.22 4.03 -21.48
N PRO A 215 -43.34 3.64 -20.85
CA PRO A 215 -44.00 2.39 -21.19
C PRO A 215 -44.31 2.36 -22.68
N GLN A 216 -43.97 1.25 -23.34
CA GLN A 216 -44.26 1.07 -24.76
C GLN A 216 -45.74 1.36 -25.02
N PRO A 217 -46.09 2.20 -26.01
CA PRO A 217 -47.48 2.40 -26.38
C PRO A 217 -48.08 1.06 -26.83
N SER A 218 -49.38 0.85 -26.55
CA SER A 218 -50.05 -0.38 -26.95
C SER A 218 -50.07 -0.50 -28.48
N LEU A 219 -49.97 -1.74 -28.97
CA LEU A 219 -50.00 -2.09 -30.40
C LEU A 219 -51.28 -1.63 -31.14
N GLU A 220 -52.27 -1.06 -30.43
CA GLU A 220 -53.52 -0.54 -30.98
C GLU A 220 -53.36 0.84 -31.65
N ASP A 221 -52.28 1.59 -31.33
CA ASP A 221 -52.03 2.93 -31.87
C ASP A 221 -51.22 2.95 -33.19
N HIS A 222 -50.97 1.79 -33.81
CA HIS A 222 -50.31 1.68 -35.11
C HIS A 222 -51.31 1.44 -36.24
N THR A 223 -52.17 2.42 -36.47
CA THR A 223 -52.91 2.51 -37.73
C THR A 223 -52.26 3.52 -38.67
N TYR A 224 -51.98 3.05 -39.89
CA TYR A 224 -51.59 3.77 -41.12
C TYR A 224 -50.09 3.96 -41.38
N TYR A 225 -49.46 2.89 -41.86
CA TYR A 225 -48.47 3.00 -42.93
C TYR A 225 -49.18 3.59 -44.17
N LYS A 226 -48.93 4.87 -44.48
CA LYS A 226 -49.17 5.43 -45.82
C LYS A 226 -47.82 5.48 -46.53
N PRO A 227 -47.69 4.90 -47.74
CA PRO A 227 -46.44 4.96 -48.48
C PRO A 227 -46.21 6.41 -48.90
N ILE A 228 -45.11 7.01 -48.43
CA ILE A 228 -44.68 8.33 -48.87
C ILE A 228 -44.14 8.16 -50.29
N VAL A 229 -44.86 8.77 -51.22
CA VAL A 229 -44.45 9.03 -52.60
C VAL A 229 -43.17 9.87 -52.55
N ALA A 230 -42.17 9.48 -53.33
CA ALA A 230 -40.94 10.25 -53.51
C ALA A 230 -41.26 11.62 -54.10
N ASP A 231 -40.84 12.69 -53.43
CA ASP A 231 -40.44 13.90 -54.14
C ASP A 231 -39.42 14.70 -53.32
N ASP A 232 -38.45 15.22 -54.07
CA ASP A 232 -37.27 15.93 -53.62
C ASP A 232 -37.59 17.13 -52.71
N THR A 233 -36.84 17.27 -51.62
CA THR A 233 -35.94 18.42 -51.35
C THR A 233 -35.63 18.55 -49.85
N GLN A 234 -34.43 19.06 -49.59
CA GLN A 234 -33.96 19.69 -48.34
C GLN A 234 -33.24 18.79 -47.31
N SER A 235 -31.96 18.53 -47.64
CA SER A 235 -30.78 18.90 -46.86
C SER A 235 -30.95 19.14 -45.35
N PHE A 236 -30.28 18.35 -44.51
CA PHE A 236 -29.41 18.87 -43.42
C PHE A 236 -28.42 17.78 -42.94
N LYS A 237 -27.12 18.12 -43.07
CA LYS A 237 -25.90 17.67 -42.37
C LYS A 237 -25.81 16.22 -41.86
N LYS A 238 -25.07 15.41 -42.64
CA LYS A 238 -24.28 14.27 -42.15
C LYS A 238 -23.22 14.77 -41.16
N THR A 239 -23.24 14.26 -39.94
CA THR A 239 -22.05 14.15 -39.09
C THR A 239 -21.75 12.66 -39.02
N GLU A 240 -20.57 12.29 -39.52
CA GLU A 240 -20.02 10.94 -39.46
C GLU A 240 -19.70 10.61 -38.00
N MET A 241 -20.34 9.59 -37.44
CA MET A 241 -19.79 8.80 -36.34
C MET A 241 -19.22 7.54 -36.97
N GLU A 242 -17.89 7.43 -36.97
CA GLU A 242 -17.20 6.18 -37.21
C GLU A 242 -17.57 5.21 -36.08
N GLU A 243 -18.30 4.15 -36.44
CA GLU A 243 -18.41 2.95 -35.62
C GLU A 243 -17.06 2.23 -35.71
N GLN A 244 -16.23 2.37 -34.67
CA GLN A 244 -15.19 1.39 -34.41
C GLN A 244 -15.85 0.16 -33.79
N GLU A 245 -15.92 -0.91 -34.57
CA GLU A 245 -16.22 -2.26 -34.10
C GLU A 245 -15.22 -2.61 -32.98
N VAL A 246 -15.69 -2.63 -31.74
CA VAL A 246 -14.97 -3.28 -30.65
C VAL A 246 -15.30 -4.76 -30.74
N GLU A 247 -14.32 -5.52 -31.21
CA GLU A 247 -14.33 -6.98 -31.23
C GLU A 247 -14.54 -7.49 -29.79
N TYR A 248 -15.71 -8.09 -29.54
CA TYR A 248 -15.97 -8.81 -28.29
C TYR A 248 -15.16 -10.10 -28.31
N HIS A 249 -14.05 -10.13 -27.57
CA HIS A 249 -13.46 -11.41 -27.18
C HIS A 249 -14.30 -12.03 -26.07
N GLU A 250 -14.86 -13.21 -26.35
CA GLU A 250 -15.41 -14.12 -25.34
C GLU A 250 -14.33 -14.41 -24.27
N PRO A 251 -14.68 -14.43 -22.97
CA PRO A 251 -13.77 -14.90 -21.96
C PRO A 251 -13.67 -16.42 -22.10
N THR A 252 -12.54 -16.92 -22.61
CA THR A 252 -12.19 -18.32 -22.49
C THR A 252 -11.87 -18.64 -21.04
N ASP A 253 -12.67 -19.53 -20.47
CA ASP A 253 -12.32 -20.31 -19.28
C ASP A 253 -10.97 -21.01 -19.49
N GLU A 254 -10.13 -20.96 -18.45
CA GLU A 254 -9.02 -21.88 -18.07
C GLU A 254 -7.74 -21.13 -17.66
N GLU A 255 -7.78 -20.45 -16.51
CA GLU A 255 -6.65 -20.50 -15.58
C GLU A 255 -7.10 -21.29 -14.36
N LEU A 256 -6.86 -22.61 -14.42
CA LEU A 256 -6.85 -23.48 -13.25
C LEU A 256 -5.87 -22.90 -12.22
N LEU A 257 -6.41 -22.19 -11.22
CA LEU A 257 -5.69 -21.79 -10.02
C LEU A 257 -4.89 -23.01 -9.50
N ASP A 258 -3.57 -22.84 -9.44
CA ASP A 258 -2.63 -23.89 -9.10
C ASP A 258 -3.06 -24.58 -7.79
N SER A 259 -3.13 -25.92 -7.80
CA SER A 259 -3.67 -26.71 -6.68
C SER A 259 -3.01 -26.41 -5.32
N VAL A 260 -1.76 -25.94 -5.35
CA VAL A 260 -0.99 -25.50 -4.19
C VAL A 260 -1.53 -24.17 -3.62
N ILE A 261 -1.92 -23.24 -4.50
CA ILE A 261 -2.48 -21.94 -4.12
C ILE A 261 -3.89 -22.13 -3.56
N MET A 262 -4.70 -23.01 -4.15
CA MET A 262 -6.04 -23.32 -3.62
C MET A 262 -5.98 -23.96 -2.23
N ASN A 263 -5.03 -24.85 -1.99
CA ASN A 263 -4.80 -25.43 -0.66
C ASN A 263 -4.32 -24.37 0.35
N ALA A 264 -3.41 -23.48 -0.04
CA ALA A 264 -2.95 -22.39 0.82
C ALA A 264 -4.06 -21.38 1.16
N ILE A 265 -4.97 -21.12 0.21
CA ILE A 265 -6.15 -20.27 0.42
C ILE A 265 -7.15 -20.97 1.36
N GLN A 266 -7.42 -22.27 1.17
CA GLN A 266 -8.28 -23.04 2.07
C GLN A 266 -7.71 -23.15 3.49
N ASP A 267 -6.40 -23.32 3.65
CA ASP A 267 -5.74 -23.34 4.94
C ASP A 267 -5.84 -21.99 5.65
N LYS A 268 -5.65 -20.88 4.93
CA LYS A 268 -5.85 -19.53 5.49
C LYS A 268 -7.31 -19.24 5.84
N LEU A 269 -8.26 -19.70 5.03
CA LEU A 269 -9.69 -19.55 5.30
C LEU A 269 -10.12 -20.36 6.54
N SER A 270 -9.62 -21.58 6.69
CA SER A 270 -9.93 -22.42 7.85
C SER A 270 -9.33 -21.85 9.15
N LEU A 271 -8.10 -21.33 9.11
CA LEU A 271 -7.48 -20.62 10.23
C LEU A 271 -8.27 -19.35 10.62
N ALA A 272 -8.66 -18.56 9.63
CA ALA A 272 -9.46 -17.35 9.86
C ALA A 272 -10.83 -17.67 10.46
N GLN A 273 -11.49 -18.74 10.00
CA GLN A 273 -12.74 -19.23 10.58
C GLN A 273 -12.56 -19.67 12.03
N GLN A 274 -11.51 -20.42 12.32
CA GLN A 274 -11.22 -20.90 13.68
C GLN A 274 -10.91 -19.74 14.65
N GLU A 275 -10.22 -18.69 14.18
CA GLU A 275 -9.97 -17.47 14.96
C GLU A 275 -11.25 -16.65 15.20
N LEU A 276 -12.14 -16.60 14.20
CA LEU A 276 -13.44 -15.94 14.35
C LEU A 276 -14.33 -16.69 15.36
N GLU A 277 -14.36 -18.01 15.33
CA GLU A 277 -15.11 -18.83 16.28
C GLU A 277 -14.59 -18.69 17.71
N THR A 278 -13.27 -18.66 17.93
CA THR A 278 -12.71 -18.42 19.27
C THR A 278 -13.03 -17.02 19.76
N ARG A 279 -12.89 -15.98 18.93
CA ARG A 279 -13.28 -14.61 19.30
C ARG A 279 -14.77 -14.49 19.63
N LEU A 280 -15.64 -15.19 18.90
CA LEU A 280 -17.08 -15.21 19.19
C LEU A 280 -17.38 -15.91 20.52
N LYS A 281 -16.73 -17.05 20.81
CA LYS A 281 -16.86 -17.74 22.10
C LYS A 281 -16.37 -16.89 23.26
N ASP A 282 -15.21 -16.25 23.14
CA ASP A 282 -14.65 -15.38 24.18
C ASP A 282 -15.58 -14.19 24.46
N ARG A 283 -16.14 -13.59 23.39
CA ARG A 283 -17.09 -12.49 23.51
C ARG A 283 -18.41 -12.93 24.16
N GLN A 284 -18.87 -14.14 23.88
CA GLN A 284 -20.06 -14.71 24.51
C GLN A 284 -19.83 -14.95 26.01
N VAL A 285 -18.68 -15.50 26.39
CA VAL A 285 -18.29 -15.68 27.81
C VAL A 285 -18.21 -14.35 28.53
N GLU A 286 -17.64 -13.31 27.89
CA GLU A 286 -17.57 -11.96 28.46
C GLU A 286 -18.96 -11.36 28.70
N ILE A 287 -19.87 -11.52 27.75
CA ILE A 287 -21.26 -11.04 27.86
C ILE A 287 -22.01 -11.79 28.96
N GLU A 288 -21.87 -13.12 29.05
CA GLU A 288 -22.49 -13.93 30.09
C GLU A 288 -21.98 -13.56 31.49
N SER A 289 -20.67 -13.32 31.63
CA SER A 289 -20.07 -12.82 32.89
C SER A 289 -20.67 -11.45 33.28
N LYS A 290 -20.76 -10.51 32.34
CA LYS A 290 -21.36 -9.18 32.57
C LYS A 290 -22.84 -9.26 32.93
N LEU A 291 -23.60 -10.17 32.32
CA LEU A 291 -25.01 -10.40 32.65
C LEU A 291 -25.17 -10.98 34.06
N GLN A 292 -24.30 -11.90 34.48
CA GLN A 292 -24.30 -12.43 35.85
C GLN A 292 -23.94 -11.36 36.88
N GLU A 293 -22.95 -10.51 36.59
CA GLU A 293 -22.59 -9.37 37.45
C GLU A 293 -23.74 -8.37 37.59
N MET A 294 -24.43 -8.03 36.49
CA MET A 294 -25.60 -7.16 36.52
C MET A 294 -26.77 -7.78 37.31
N ALA A 295 -27.02 -9.08 37.16
CA ALA A 295 -28.05 -9.79 37.92
C ALA A 295 -27.72 -9.86 39.43
N ALA A 296 -26.44 -10.07 39.78
CA ALA A 296 -25.96 -10.03 41.16
C ALA A 296 -26.06 -8.61 41.78
N ALA A 297 -25.82 -7.57 40.98
CA ALA A 297 -26.00 -6.18 41.40
C ALA A 297 -27.47 -5.82 41.65
N LEU A 298 -28.40 -6.34 40.84
CA LEU A 298 -29.84 -6.11 41.00
C LEU A 298 -30.44 -6.84 42.21
N THR A 299 -29.92 -8.01 42.56
CA THR A 299 -30.34 -8.76 43.77
C THR A 299 -29.82 -8.13 45.06
N LYS A 300 -28.65 -7.49 45.05
CA LYS A 300 -28.14 -6.68 46.19
C LYS A 300 -28.94 -5.39 46.44
N LYS A 301 -29.59 -4.82 45.42
CA LYS A 301 -30.44 -3.60 45.58
C LYS A 301 -31.86 -3.88 46.11
N LYS A 302 -32.27 -5.15 46.25
CA LYS A 302 -33.60 -5.57 46.74
C LYS A 302 -33.60 -6.07 48.20
N LYS A 303 -32.47 -6.04 48.89
CA LYS A 303 -32.36 -6.21 50.35
C LYS A 303 -32.03 -4.88 50.98
#